data_AF-A0A6N6S0S3-F1
#
_entry.id   AF-A0A6N6S0S3-F1
#
_cell.length_a   1.000
_cell.length_b   1.000
_cell.length_c   1.000
_cell.angle_alpha   90.00
_cell.angle_beta   90.00
_cell.angle_gamma   90.00
#
_symmetry.space_group_name_H-M   'P 1'
#
loop_
_entity.id
_entity.type
_entity.pdbx_description
1 polymer ?
#
loop_
_entity_poly.entity_id
_entity_poly.type
_entity_poly.pdbx_seq_one_letter_code
_entity_poly.pdbx_strand_id
1 'polypeptide(L)'
;RYPCYYGIDFQQKGELIAAHRTVEEIRQFLHVESLSYLSVNGMMSCTTQPRQHFCNACFTADYPTPIDEETKKLTEKDSKS
;
A
#
# COMPACT_ATOMS: atom_id res chain seq x y z
N ARG A 1 2.52 0.81 -1.29
CA ARG A 1 2.88 0.44 -2.69
C ARG A 1 1.87 1.01 -3.67
N TYR A 2 0.57 0.94 -3.36
CA TYR A 2 -0.50 1.54 -4.14
C TYR A 2 -1.26 2.58 -3.28
N PRO A 3 -1.81 3.66 -3.88
CA PRO A 3 -2.55 4.68 -3.13
C PRO A 3 -3.88 4.14 -2.61
N CYS A 4 -4.44 4.72 -1.54
CA CYS A 4 -5.80 4.39 -1.13
C CYS A 4 -6.78 5.38 -1.76
N TYR A 5 -7.85 4.88 -2.39
CA TYR A 5 -8.92 5.72 -2.94
C TYR A 5 -10.15 5.78 -2.04
N TYR A 6 -10.10 5.14 -0.87
CA TYR A 6 -11.21 5.05 0.09
C TYR A 6 -11.04 6.03 1.26
N GLY A 7 -10.27 7.10 1.07
CA GLY A 7 -10.15 8.20 2.05
C GLY A 7 -9.07 8.03 3.12
N ILE A 8 -8.20 7.02 3.01
CA ILE A 8 -6.97 6.98 3.82
C ILE A 8 -5.92 7.80 3.07
N ASP A 9 -5.40 8.83 3.72
CA ASP A 9 -4.32 9.65 3.18
C ASP A 9 -3.01 8.85 3.15
N PHE A 10 -2.37 8.82 1.98
CA PHE A 10 -1.09 8.14 1.76
C PHE A 10 -0.08 9.16 1.28
N GLN A 11 1.12 9.14 1.86
CA GLN A 11 2.25 9.92 1.35
C GLN A 11 2.55 9.56 -0.10
N GLN A 12 3.14 10.50 -0.83
CA GLN A 12 3.37 10.38 -2.26
C GLN A 12 4.14 9.09 -2.57
N LYS A 13 3.90 8.46 -3.73
CA LYS A 13 4.65 7.26 -4.15
C LYS A 13 6.18 7.47 -4.07
N GLY A 14 6.67 8.69 -4.32
CA GLY A 14 8.08 9.05 -4.23
C GLY A 14 8.64 9.09 -2.80
N GLU A 15 7.82 9.37 -1.80
CA GLU A 15 8.21 9.43 -0.38
C GLU A 15 8.12 8.06 0.30
N LEU A 16 7.31 7.16 -0.26
CA LEU A 16 7.21 5.78 0.21
C LEU A 16 8.42 4.98 -0.26
N ILE A 17 9.38 4.80 0.65
CA ILE A 17 10.59 4.01 0.38
C ILE A 17 10.30 2.62 -0.19
N ALA A 18 9.20 1.98 0.22
CA ALA A 18 8.78 0.66 -0.23
C ALA A 18 8.00 0.64 -1.57
N ALA A 19 7.72 1.81 -2.17
CA ALA A 19 7.02 1.90 -3.45
C ALA A 19 7.94 1.63 -4.65
N HIS A 20 9.21 2.03 -4.54
CA HIS A 20 10.18 1.94 -5.64
C HIS A 20 11.40 1.07 -5.34
N ARG A 21 11.51 0.53 -4.13
CA ARG A 21 12.66 -0.29 -3.70
C ARG A 21 12.25 -1.72 -3.37
N THR A 22 13.16 -2.62 -3.65
CA THR A 22 13.16 -4.00 -3.15
C THR A 22 13.43 -4.02 -1.65
N VAL A 23 13.09 -5.12 -0.97
CA VAL A 23 13.35 -5.27 0.48
C VAL A 23 14.83 -5.09 0.81
N GLU A 24 15.73 -5.58 -0.05
CA GLU A 24 17.18 -5.46 0.15
C GLU A 24 17.66 -4.01 0.02
N GLU A 25 17.16 -3.26 -0.97
CA GLU A 25 17.48 -1.83 -1.11
C GLU A 25 16.99 -1.00 0.08
N ILE A 26 15.84 -1.36 0.66
CA ILE A 26 15.32 -0.70 1.88
C ILE A 26 16.18 -1.08 3.09
N ARG A 27 16.58 -2.35 3.21
CA ARG A 27 17.47 -2.83 4.28
C ARG A 27 18.79 -2.06 4.28
N GLN A 28 19.39 -1.90 3.09
CA GLN A 28 20.63 -1.15 2.89
C GLN A 28 20.44 0.34 3.23
N PHE A 29 19.35 0.95 2.75
CA PHE A 29 19.03 2.35 3.05
C PHE A 29 18.86 2.61 4.55
N LEU A 30 18.23 1.69 5.28
CA LEU A 30 18.02 1.79 6.72
C LEU A 30 19.24 1.39 7.56
N HIS A 31 20.31 0.86 6.94
CA HIS A 31 21.51 0.35 7.61
C HIS A 31 21.23 -0.70 8.70
N VAL A 32 20.29 -1.61 8.45
CA VAL A 32 19.91 -2.68 9.40
C VAL A 32 20.45 -4.05 8.97
N GLU A 33 20.68 -4.95 9.92
CA GLU A 33 21.18 -6.30 9.65
C GLU A 33 20.15 -7.17 8.93
N SER A 34 18.88 -7.07 9.32
CA SER A 34 17.77 -7.80 8.68
C SER A 34 16.54 -6.91 8.55
N LEU A 35 15.75 -7.15 7.50
CA LEU A 35 14.47 -6.50 7.26
C LEU A 35 13.50 -7.54 6.71
N SER A 36 12.28 -7.57 7.23
CA SER A 36 11.21 -8.46 6.74
C SER A 36 9.88 -7.76 6.88
N TYR A 37 8.99 -7.97 5.90
CA TYR A 37 7.63 -7.48 5.93
C TYR A 37 6.66 -8.60 6.31
N LEU A 38 5.62 -8.24 7.06
CA LEU A 38 4.49 -9.15 7.28
C LEU A 38 3.83 -9.46 5.93
N SER A 39 3.62 -10.74 5.64
CA SER A 39 2.93 -11.14 4.42
C SER A 39 1.45 -10.75 4.49
N VAL A 40 0.86 -10.38 3.34
CA VAL A 40 -0.57 -10.03 3.27
C VAL A 40 -1.44 -11.22 3.74
N ASN A 41 -1.04 -12.45 3.40
CA ASN A 41 -1.74 -13.65 3.85
C ASN A 41 -1.62 -13.86 5.36
N GLY A 42 -0.43 -13.64 5.93
CA GLY A 42 -0.23 -13.70 7.38
C GLY A 42 -1.07 -12.65 8.11
N MET A 43 -1.04 -11.40 7.64
CA MET A 43 -1.89 -10.33 8.17
C MET A 43 -3.38 -10.69 8.14
N MET A 44 -3.85 -11.24 7.02
CA MET A 44 -5.26 -11.66 6.89
C MET A 44 -5.63 -12.85 7.76
N SER A 45 -4.70 -13.76 8.03
CA SER A 45 -4.97 -14.92 8.90
C SER A 45 -5.23 -14.54 10.35
N CYS A 46 -4.82 -13.34 10.77
CA CYS A 46 -5.06 -12.83 12.11
C CYS A 46 -6.47 -12.25 12.30
N THR A 47 -7.26 -12.08 11.24
CA THR A 47 -8.61 -11.54 11.34
C THR A 47 -9.61 -12.64 11.62
N THR A 48 -10.65 -12.33 12.40
CA THR A 48 -11.73 -13.28 12.74
C THR A 48 -12.84 -13.31 11.68
N GLN A 49 -12.77 -12.44 10.67
CA GLN A 49 -13.76 -12.31 9.62
C GLN A 49 -13.19 -12.76 8.26
N PRO A 50 -14.05 -13.17 7.30
CA PRO A 50 -13.59 -13.57 5.97
C PRO A 50 -12.77 -12.48 5.27
N ARG A 51 -11.71 -12.88 4.55
CA ARG A 51 -10.81 -11.97 3.80
C ARG A 51 -11.56 -10.97 2.92
N GLN A 52 -12.63 -11.42 2.28
CA GLN A 52 -13.48 -10.64 1.37
C GLN A 52 -14.24 -9.49 2.06
N HIS A 53 -14.26 -9.43 3.40
CA HIS A 53 -14.83 -8.31 4.14
C HIS A 53 -13.82 -7.16 4.36
N PHE A 54 -12.55 -7.34 3.96
CA PHE A 54 -11.50 -6.35 4.14
C PHE A 54 -10.93 -5.89 2.80
N CYS A 55 -10.82 -4.58 2.63
CA CYS A 55 -10.02 -4.02 1.53
C CYS A 55 -8.53 -4.22 1.83
N ASN A 56 -7.79 -4.80 0.88
CA ASN A 56 -6.33 -4.93 0.94
C ASN A 56 -5.62 -4.34 -0.30
N ALA A 57 -6.34 -3.56 -1.08
CA ALA A 57 -5.90 -3.01 -2.35
C ALA A 57 -4.62 -2.15 -2.25
N CYS A 58 -4.38 -1.51 -1.10
CA CYS A 58 -3.15 -0.75 -0.85
C CYS A 58 -1.87 -1.62 -0.92
N PHE A 59 -2.02 -2.94 -0.75
CA PHE A 59 -0.96 -3.94 -0.82
C PHE A 59 -0.99 -4.76 -2.12
N THR A 60 -2.18 -5.04 -2.67
CA THR A 60 -2.40 -5.96 -3.80
C THR A 60 -2.75 -5.30 -5.13
N ALA A 61 -3.13 -4.01 -5.11
CA ALA A 61 -3.77 -3.27 -6.20
C ALA A 61 -5.15 -3.81 -6.64
N ASP A 62 -5.72 -4.77 -5.91
CA ASP A 62 -7.03 -5.36 -6.21
C ASP A 62 -8.13 -4.62 -5.43
N TYR A 63 -8.79 -3.67 -6.08
CA TYR A 63 -9.84 -2.86 -5.47
C TYR A 63 -11.20 -3.55 -5.67
N PRO A 64 -11.94 -3.84 -4.58
CA PRO A 64 -13.21 -4.57 -4.65
C PRO A 64 -14.33 -3.76 -5.32
N THR A 65 -14.17 -2.43 -5.44
CA THR A 65 -15.10 -1.57 -6.16
C THR A 65 -14.39 -0.81 -7.29
N PRO A 66 -15.08 -0.57 -8.42
CA PRO A 66 -14.55 0.30 -9.46
C PRO A 66 -14.32 1.70 -8.91
N ILE A 67 -13.20 2.28 -9.31
CA ILE A 67 -12.79 3.62 -8.90
C ILE A 67 -13.06 4.53 -10.08
N ASP A 68 -13.85 5.57 -9.84
CA ASP A 68 -14.15 6.57 -10.85
C ASP A 68 -12.90 7.40 -11.19
N GLU A 69 -12.89 7.94 -12.41
CA GLU A 69 -11.75 8.68 -12.93
C GLU A 69 -11.52 10.02 -12.22
N GLU A 70 -12.54 10.57 -11.54
CA GLU A 70 -12.40 11.81 -10.78
C GLU A 70 -11.65 11.55 -9.47
N THR A 71 -12.04 10.52 -8.72
CA THR A 71 -11.36 10.05 -7.52
C THR A 71 -9.91 9.68 -7.81
N LYS A 72 -9.64 8.98 -8.93
CA LYS A 72 -8.25 8.69 -9.34
C LYS A 72 -7.43 9.97 -9.51
N LYS A 73 -7.98 10.97 -10.22
CA LYS A 73 -7.29 12.25 -10.47
C LYS A 73 -7.06 13.05 -9.20
N LEU A 74 -8.01 13.04 -8.27
CA LEU A 74 -7.88 13.74 -6.98
C LEU A 74 -6.74 13.13 -6.16
N THR A 75 -6.77 11.81 -5.94
CA THR A 75 -5.73 11.11 -5.19
C THR A 75 -4.33 11.22 -5.84
N GLU A 76 -4.26 11.27 -7.17
CA GLU A 76 -3.01 11.49 -7.90
C GLU A 76 -2.51 12.95 -7.88
N LYS A 77 -3.42 13.93 -7.72
CA LYS A 77 -3.08 15.35 -7.58
C LYS A 77 -2.58 15.68 -6.18
N ASP A 78 -3.23 15.15 -5.15
CA ASP A 78 -2.80 15.30 -3.75
C ASP A 78 -1.40 14.68 -3.56
N SER A 79 -1.11 13.62 -4.32
CA SER A 79 0.22 13.01 -4.37
C SER A 79 1.30 13.81 -5.14
N LYS A 80 1.00 15.02 -5.64
CA LYS A 80 1.94 15.87 -6.40
C LYS A 80 2.11 17.28 -5.83
N SER A 81 1.43 17.60 -4.72
CA SER A 81 1.49 18.93 -4.10
C SER A 81 2.47 19.03 -2.95
#